data_AF-A0A2T3FUA4-F1
#
_entry.id   AF-A0A2T3FUA4-F1
#
_cell.length_a   1.000
_cell.length_b   1.000
_cell.length_c   1.000
_cell.angle_alpha   90.00
_cell.angle_beta   90.00
_cell.angle_gamma   90.00
#
_symmetry.space_group_name_H-M   'P 1'
#
loop_
_entity.id
_entity.type
_entity.pdbx_description
1 polymer ?
#
loop_
_entity_poly.entity_id
_entity_poly.type
_entity_poly.pdbx_seq_one_letter_code
_entity_poly.pdbx_strand_id
1 'polypeptide(L)'
;MGTAIFYHKTSQEGSILKKFTSAFGRLFLSAVLIFLVFYTMMPAINLHDHDFIVFLIICILIVLAVNFMESILIFLKTMQQNRGVEIVRDPVTGRMVLRRKYADASGSPFAGFKAMGRPCKYGMIAIAVLIFFSLIASAAGIQLFNASRYRDLITVTEGDFASDVAELGMSQIPVVDKDTASRLGSKKLGEMTDLVSQFEIQENYTQINYKGTPYRVTPLRYADPIKWLYNQKKGLPAYIAVNMVDQNTDLVWLSSGMKYSTSEYFFRNINRYIRFCYPTRMFETVSFEIDDDGNPYWVAPTIAYRIGWWNGKDIDGAILVNAETGESKWYAKADVPQWIDQLYDSNLIMEQLDDNGRFQNGYLNSIFGQRGVRRTTYGYNYLAIDDDVWLYTGMSSVTSDESNIGFVLVNLRTKETKFYTVPGATELAAMDSARGQVQHLNYSATFPLLLNISGRPAYFISLKDAAGLVKMYAFVDVAQYQIVGTGQTIDEAKRNYRETLGQEEIEDPTAKEPAASETVSGTVEAIENVVVSGNTYYYFTLTDDRTDSVYTAAITVSERLPFVQAGDSVSFECVENGSTKEVITWR
;
A
#
# COMPACT_ATOMS: atom_id res chain seq x y z
N MET A 1 -31.43 33.62 -65.31
CA MET A 1 -32.05 34.09 -64.05
C MET A 1 -31.42 33.33 -62.91
N GLY A 2 -30.33 33.86 -62.37
CA GLY A 2 -29.63 33.29 -61.23
C GLY A 2 -29.70 34.24 -60.04
N THR A 3 -29.38 33.68 -58.88
CA THR A 3 -28.84 34.36 -57.70
C THR A 3 -29.86 35.00 -56.75
N ALA A 4 -30.51 34.19 -55.90
CA ALA A 4 -31.17 34.67 -54.69
C ALA A 4 -31.37 33.60 -53.60
N ILE A 5 -30.39 32.71 -53.33
CA ILE A 5 -30.47 31.81 -52.17
C ILE A 5 -29.07 31.59 -51.56
N PHE A 6 -28.39 32.65 -51.13
CA PHE A 6 -27.17 32.52 -50.30
C PHE A 6 -26.92 33.82 -49.52
N TYR A 7 -27.87 34.26 -48.69
CA TYR A 7 -27.65 35.44 -47.82
C TYR A 7 -28.25 35.37 -46.42
N HIS A 8 -28.70 34.19 -45.95
CA HIS A 8 -29.30 34.11 -44.61
C HIS A 8 -28.54 33.27 -43.56
N LYS A 9 -27.43 32.61 -43.91
CA LYS A 9 -26.68 31.77 -42.96
C LYS A 9 -25.46 32.46 -42.31
N THR A 10 -25.00 33.59 -42.84
CA THR A 10 -23.80 34.33 -42.35
C THR A 10 -24.08 35.34 -41.24
N SER A 11 -25.35 35.66 -40.94
CA SER A 11 -25.70 36.66 -39.91
C SER A 11 -25.63 36.10 -38.47
N GLN A 12 -25.97 34.81 -38.27
CA GLN A 12 -25.92 34.19 -36.94
C GLN A 12 -24.49 33.86 -36.47
N GLU A 13 -23.60 33.43 -37.36
CA GLU A 13 -22.19 33.18 -37.02
C GLU A 13 -21.45 34.48 -36.65
N GLY A 14 -21.73 35.59 -37.35
CA GLY A 14 -21.17 36.90 -37.03
C GLY A 14 -21.65 37.49 -35.69
N SER A 15 -22.85 37.11 -35.24
CA SER A 15 -23.41 37.52 -33.94
C SER A 15 -22.73 36.82 -32.77
N ILE A 16 -22.42 35.53 -32.91
CA ILE A 16 -21.68 34.76 -31.89
C ILE A 16 -20.24 35.25 -31.81
N LEU A 17 -19.56 35.47 -32.95
CA LEU A 17 -18.20 36.01 -32.98
C LEU A 17 -18.11 37.43 -32.39
N LYS A 18 -19.09 38.31 -32.65
CA LYS A 18 -19.13 39.65 -32.05
C LYS A 18 -19.42 39.66 -30.55
N LYS A 19 -20.11 38.65 -30.02
CA LYS A 19 -20.28 38.49 -28.56
C LYS A 19 -18.97 38.13 -27.89
N PHE A 20 -18.14 37.28 -28.51
CA PHE A 20 -16.82 36.89 -27.98
C PHE A 20 -15.78 38.04 -27.99
N THR A 21 -15.92 39.03 -28.88
CA THR A 21 -15.05 40.22 -28.90
C THR A 21 -15.47 41.32 -27.90
N SER A 22 -16.68 41.23 -27.34
CA SER A 22 -17.13 42.14 -26.28
C SER A 22 -16.39 41.89 -24.96
N ALA A 23 -16.31 42.91 -24.10
CA ALA A 23 -15.72 42.75 -22.77
C ALA A 23 -16.40 41.62 -21.96
N PHE A 24 -17.71 41.48 -22.09
CA PHE A 24 -18.47 40.40 -21.46
C PHE A 24 -18.08 39.00 -21.99
N GLY A 25 -17.91 38.87 -23.31
CA GLY A 25 -17.48 37.59 -23.93
C GLY A 25 -16.10 37.15 -23.48
N ARG A 26 -15.16 38.09 -23.33
CA ARG A 26 -13.81 37.81 -22.82
C ARG A 26 -13.81 37.38 -21.35
N LEU A 27 -14.60 38.05 -20.50
CA LEU A 27 -14.78 37.66 -19.10
C LEU A 27 -15.40 36.26 -18.97
N PHE A 28 -16.43 35.97 -19.76
CA PHE A 28 -17.05 34.65 -19.79
C PHE A 28 -16.06 33.58 -20.24
N LEU A 29 -15.29 33.83 -21.30
CA LEU A 29 -14.24 32.91 -21.77
C LEU A 29 -13.18 32.67 -20.68
N SER A 30 -12.74 33.71 -19.97
CA SER A 30 -11.82 33.55 -18.83
C SER A 30 -12.43 32.67 -17.73
N ALA A 31 -13.69 32.89 -17.37
CA ALA A 31 -14.37 32.09 -16.35
C ALA A 31 -14.48 30.60 -16.75
N VAL A 32 -14.81 30.33 -18.02
CA VAL A 32 -14.85 28.96 -18.56
C VAL A 32 -13.47 28.31 -18.52
N LEU A 33 -12.41 29.01 -18.96
CA LEU A 33 -11.05 28.49 -18.92
C LEU A 33 -10.57 28.24 -17.48
N ILE A 34 -10.85 29.15 -16.56
CA ILE A 34 -10.54 28.98 -15.12
C ILE A 34 -11.28 27.76 -14.56
N PHE A 35 -12.56 27.62 -14.88
CA PHE A 35 -13.34 26.45 -14.46
C PHE A 35 -12.75 25.17 -15.02
N LEU A 36 -12.37 25.13 -16.29
CA LEU A 36 -11.73 23.95 -16.90
C LEU A 36 -10.40 23.62 -16.22
N VAL A 37 -9.57 24.61 -15.92
CA VAL A 37 -8.30 24.40 -15.20
C VAL A 37 -8.56 23.90 -13.78
N PHE A 38 -9.50 24.50 -13.04
CA PHE A 38 -9.88 24.03 -11.70
C PHE A 38 -10.39 22.60 -11.76
N TYR A 39 -11.23 22.32 -12.75
CA TYR A 39 -11.77 20.99 -12.99
C TYR A 39 -10.64 20.00 -13.30
N THR A 40 -9.63 20.32 -14.10
CA THR A 40 -8.54 19.38 -14.39
C THR A 40 -7.54 19.21 -13.25
N MET A 41 -7.13 20.32 -12.60
CA MET A 41 -6.11 20.31 -11.55
C MET A 41 -6.66 19.86 -10.19
N MET A 42 -7.94 20.15 -9.92
CA MET A 42 -8.60 19.87 -8.64
C MET A 42 -7.81 20.36 -7.40
N PRO A 43 -7.27 21.60 -7.37
CA PRO A 43 -6.56 22.09 -6.21
C PRO A 43 -7.52 22.27 -5.04
N ALA A 44 -7.06 22.04 -3.82
CA ALA A 44 -7.80 22.46 -2.64
C ALA A 44 -7.79 23.98 -2.58
N ILE A 45 -8.91 24.61 -2.24
CA ILE A 45 -9.00 26.04 -2.00
C ILE A 45 -8.37 26.33 -0.63
N ASN A 46 -7.06 26.22 -0.57
CA ASN A 46 -6.25 26.29 0.64
C ASN A 46 -4.86 26.82 0.29
N LEU A 47 -4.36 27.82 1.01
CA LEU A 47 -3.04 28.40 0.76
C LEU A 47 -1.88 27.47 1.16
N HIS A 48 -2.15 26.44 1.95
CA HIS A 48 -1.19 25.38 2.26
C HIS A 48 -1.06 24.35 1.13
N ASP A 49 -1.98 24.34 0.16
CA ASP A 49 -1.87 23.52 -1.04
C ASP A 49 -1.00 24.22 -2.10
N HIS A 50 0.08 23.57 -2.50
CA HIS A 50 0.98 24.08 -3.53
C HIS A 50 0.24 24.23 -4.88
N ASP A 51 -0.64 23.29 -5.22
CA ASP A 51 -1.36 23.31 -6.50
C ASP A 51 -2.36 24.45 -6.56
N PHE A 52 -2.86 24.92 -5.42
CA PHE A 52 -3.70 26.10 -5.35
C PHE A 52 -2.94 27.38 -5.69
N ILE A 53 -1.71 27.54 -5.23
CA ILE A 53 -0.87 28.69 -5.58
C ILE A 53 -0.57 28.70 -7.08
N VAL A 54 -0.25 27.53 -7.65
CA VAL A 54 -0.05 27.35 -9.10
C VAL A 54 -1.34 27.69 -9.85
N PHE A 55 -2.49 27.21 -9.37
CA PHE A 55 -3.79 27.53 -9.94
C PHE A 55 -4.09 29.03 -9.94
N LEU A 56 -3.80 29.75 -8.85
CA LEU A 56 -3.97 31.20 -8.78
C LEU A 56 -3.10 31.92 -9.82
N ILE A 57 -1.84 31.49 -10.00
CA ILE A 57 -0.96 32.03 -11.04
C ILE A 57 -1.56 31.80 -12.43
N ILE A 58 -2.04 30.58 -12.71
CA ILE A 58 -2.69 30.24 -14.00
C ILE A 58 -3.95 31.08 -14.21
N CYS A 59 -4.77 31.29 -13.18
CA CYS A 59 -5.95 32.15 -13.25
C CYS A 59 -5.59 33.58 -13.66
N ILE A 60 -4.56 34.16 -13.03
CA ILE A 60 -4.07 35.50 -13.38
C ILE A 60 -3.58 35.50 -14.83
N LEU A 61 -2.81 34.51 -15.24
CA LEU A 61 -2.31 34.40 -16.62
C LEU A 61 -3.44 34.29 -17.65
N ILE A 62 -4.48 33.50 -17.38
CA ILE A 62 -5.67 33.39 -18.25
C ILE A 62 -6.37 34.73 -18.37
N VAL A 63 -6.62 35.42 -17.25
CA VAL A 63 -7.28 36.73 -17.25
C VAL A 63 -6.45 37.74 -18.04
N LEU A 64 -5.13 37.76 -17.84
CA LEU A 64 -4.21 38.63 -18.56
C LEU A 64 -4.19 38.33 -20.06
N ALA A 65 -4.06 37.06 -20.45
CA ALA A 65 -3.98 36.65 -21.84
C ALA A 65 -5.27 36.94 -22.62
N VAL A 66 -6.44 36.65 -22.02
CA VAL A 66 -7.74 36.80 -22.71
C VAL A 66 -8.19 38.26 -22.75
N ASN A 67 -8.02 39.02 -21.66
CA ASN A 67 -8.57 40.37 -21.56
C ASN A 67 -7.59 41.48 -21.98
N PHE A 68 -6.28 41.23 -21.87
CA PHE A 68 -5.25 42.25 -22.06
C PHE A 68 -4.15 41.85 -23.06
N MET A 69 -4.49 40.99 -24.02
CA MET A 69 -3.57 40.46 -25.04
C MET A 69 -2.79 41.55 -25.80
N GLU A 70 -3.44 42.67 -26.15
CA GLU A 70 -2.78 43.79 -26.82
C GLU A 70 -1.67 44.42 -25.97
N SER A 71 -1.91 44.60 -24.67
CA SER A 71 -0.92 45.13 -23.73
C SER A 71 0.26 44.17 -23.56
N ILE A 72 0.00 42.86 -23.59
CA ILE A 72 1.03 41.81 -23.55
C ILE A 72 1.87 41.83 -24.83
N LEU A 73 1.25 41.96 -26.01
CA LEU A 73 1.98 42.06 -27.27
C LEU A 73 2.87 43.29 -27.34
N ILE A 74 2.40 44.44 -26.85
CA ILE A 74 3.21 45.67 -26.75
C ILE A 74 4.44 45.40 -25.87
N PHE A 75 4.24 44.80 -24.70
CA PHE A 75 5.33 44.43 -23.79
C PHE A 75 6.36 43.49 -24.44
N LEU A 76 5.90 42.43 -25.11
CA LEU A 76 6.77 41.46 -25.78
C LEU A 76 7.57 42.11 -26.91
N LYS A 77 6.94 42.98 -27.71
CA LYS A 77 7.61 43.75 -28.77
C LYS A 77 8.67 44.68 -28.19
N THR A 78 8.37 45.40 -27.10
CA THR A 78 9.34 46.27 -26.43
C THR A 78 10.51 45.46 -25.83
N MET A 79 10.26 44.28 -25.27
CA MET A 79 11.30 43.38 -24.76
C MET A 79 12.20 42.82 -25.87
N GLN A 80 11.61 42.43 -27.02
CA GLN A 80 12.36 41.96 -28.18
C GLN A 80 13.20 43.07 -28.83
N GLN A 81 12.65 44.30 -28.94
CA GLN A 81 13.38 45.44 -29.47
C GLN A 81 14.62 45.81 -28.64
N ASN A 82 14.57 45.59 -27.32
CA ASN A 82 15.70 45.79 -26.40
C ASN A 82 16.73 44.64 -26.41
N ARG A 83 16.50 43.56 -27.18
CA ARG A 83 17.40 42.40 -27.31
C ARG A 83 17.73 42.10 -28.78
N GLY A 84 18.14 43.11 -29.54
CA GLY A 84 18.56 42.99 -30.94
C GLY A 84 20.06 43.21 -31.17
N VAL A 85 20.64 42.51 -32.14
CA VAL A 85 21.93 42.86 -32.78
C VAL A 85 21.58 43.47 -34.13
N GLU A 86 22.06 44.68 -34.39
CA GLU A 86 21.91 45.34 -35.69
C GLU A 86 23.20 45.20 -36.50
N ILE A 87 23.07 45.00 -37.81
CA ILE A 87 24.20 45.01 -38.72
C ILE A 87 24.39 46.45 -39.16
N VAL A 88 25.45 47.10 -38.66
CA VAL A 88 25.77 48.49 -38.98
C VAL A 88 27.07 48.50 -39.75
N ARG A 89 27.16 49.37 -40.75
CA ARG A 89 28.41 49.59 -41.48
C ARG A 89 29.32 50.47 -40.63
N ASP A 90 30.49 49.94 -40.27
CA ASP A 90 31.47 50.67 -39.47
C ASP A 90 31.93 51.92 -40.26
N PRO A 91 31.76 53.14 -39.72
CA PRO A 91 32.08 54.37 -40.43
C PRO A 91 33.59 54.55 -40.69
N VAL A 92 34.46 53.82 -39.96
CA VAL A 92 35.92 53.93 -40.12
C VAL A 92 36.46 52.86 -41.06
N THR A 93 35.94 51.63 -40.98
CA THR A 93 36.49 50.48 -41.73
C THR A 93 35.62 50.06 -42.93
N GLY A 94 34.40 50.60 -43.06
CA GLY A 94 33.47 50.32 -44.16
C GLY A 94 32.90 48.91 -44.19
N ARG A 95 33.29 48.04 -43.24
CA ARG A 95 32.84 46.64 -43.11
C ARG A 95 31.51 46.57 -42.36
N MET A 96 30.72 45.55 -42.68
CA MET A 96 29.48 45.25 -41.95
C MET A 96 29.85 44.61 -40.61
N VAL A 97 29.54 45.28 -39.51
CA VAL A 97 29.80 44.80 -38.16
C VAL A 97 28.49 44.56 -37.42
N LEU A 98 28.42 43.42 -36.72
CA LEU A 98 27.31 43.09 -35.83
C LEU A 98 27.45 43.91 -34.55
N ARG A 99 26.65 44.96 -34.39
CA ARG A 99 26.61 45.78 -33.18
C ARG A 99 25.41 45.35 -32.34
N ARG A 100 25.65 44.96 -31.09
CA ARG A 100 24.54 44.81 -30.13
C ARG A 100 23.83 46.16 -30.06
N LYS A 101 22.50 46.21 -30.23
CA LYS A 101 21.74 47.42 -29.89
C LYS A 101 21.99 47.69 -28.43
N TYR A 102 22.89 48.63 -28.14
CA TYR A 102 22.94 49.21 -26.81
C TYR A 102 21.63 49.99 -26.72
N ALA A 103 20.74 49.53 -25.85
CA ALA A 103 19.73 50.44 -25.31
C ALA A 103 20.49 51.69 -24.87
N ASP A 104 20.03 52.88 -25.26
CA ASP A 104 20.52 54.12 -24.68
C ASP A 104 20.68 53.90 -23.17
N ALA A 105 21.71 54.49 -22.54
CA ALA A 105 21.99 54.29 -21.11
C ALA A 105 20.82 54.67 -20.16
N SER A 106 19.67 55.11 -20.69
CA SER A 106 18.37 55.33 -20.04
C SER A 106 17.40 54.13 -20.11
N GLY A 107 17.73 53.06 -20.84
CA GLY A 107 16.91 51.86 -21.01
C GLY A 107 16.87 51.02 -19.73
N SER A 108 16.04 51.43 -18.77
CA SER A 108 15.87 50.64 -17.53
C SER A 108 15.46 49.20 -17.88
N PRO A 109 15.95 48.17 -17.18
CA PRO A 109 15.50 46.79 -17.35
C PRO A 109 13.97 46.63 -17.15
N PHE A 110 13.33 47.65 -16.58
CA PHE A 110 11.89 47.79 -16.39
C PHE A 110 11.17 48.58 -17.49
N ALA A 111 11.81 48.93 -18.61
CA ALA A 111 11.21 49.77 -19.65
C ALA A 111 9.94 49.14 -20.25
N GLY A 112 9.96 47.83 -20.53
CA GLY A 112 8.76 47.08 -20.93
C GLY A 112 7.68 47.10 -19.85
N PHE A 113 8.06 46.92 -18.58
CA PHE A 113 7.14 46.97 -17.45
C PHE A 113 6.51 48.37 -17.25
N LYS A 114 7.26 49.44 -17.52
CA LYS A 114 6.76 50.82 -17.51
C LYS A 114 5.79 51.11 -18.65
N ALA A 115 6.05 50.57 -19.85
CA ALA A 115 5.20 50.73 -21.04
C ALA A 115 3.87 49.95 -20.99
N MET A 116 3.74 49.01 -20.05
CA MET A 116 2.57 48.13 -19.95
C MET A 116 1.31 48.85 -19.40
N GLY A 117 0.12 48.37 -19.71
CA GLY A 117 -1.12 48.86 -19.08
C GLY A 117 -1.19 48.55 -17.59
N ARG A 118 -1.83 49.42 -16.78
CA ARG A 118 -2.03 49.24 -15.32
C ARG A 118 -2.50 47.82 -14.92
N PRO A 119 -3.54 47.22 -15.52
CA PRO A 119 -4.02 45.89 -15.12
C PRO A 119 -2.98 44.78 -15.31
N CYS A 120 -2.23 44.79 -16.41
CA CYS A 120 -1.13 43.85 -16.61
C CYS A 120 0.00 44.05 -15.60
N LYS A 121 0.28 45.29 -15.17
CA LYS A 121 1.33 45.54 -14.16
C LYS A 121 0.94 44.92 -12.84
N TYR A 122 -0.29 45.15 -12.39
CA TYR A 122 -0.79 44.55 -11.16
C TYR A 122 -0.84 43.03 -11.23
N GLY A 123 -1.26 42.45 -12.36
CA GLY A 123 -1.24 41.00 -12.55
C GLY A 123 0.17 40.40 -12.50
N MET A 124 1.15 41.02 -13.16
CA MET A 124 2.55 40.57 -13.10
C MET A 124 3.16 40.73 -11.71
N ILE A 125 2.83 41.81 -10.98
CA ILE A 125 3.23 41.99 -9.58
C ILE A 125 2.61 40.88 -8.72
N ALA A 126 1.32 40.57 -8.90
CA ALA A 126 0.65 39.53 -8.14
C ALA A 126 1.29 38.15 -8.36
N ILE A 127 1.62 37.81 -9.60
CA ILE A 127 2.36 36.58 -9.92
C ILE A 127 3.74 36.58 -9.24
N ALA A 128 4.49 37.68 -9.33
CA ALA A 128 5.80 37.79 -8.68
C ALA A 128 5.72 37.63 -7.16
N VAL A 129 4.67 38.19 -6.53
CA VAL A 129 4.39 38.02 -5.09
C VAL A 129 4.08 36.57 -4.76
N LEU A 130 3.25 35.87 -5.55
CA LEU A 130 2.94 34.46 -5.32
C LEU A 130 4.16 33.56 -5.46
N ILE A 131 5.02 33.82 -6.47
CA ILE A 131 6.28 33.09 -6.64
C ILE A 131 7.22 33.36 -5.47
N PHE A 132 7.38 34.62 -5.07
CA PHE A 132 8.24 35.00 -3.96
C PHE A 132 7.75 34.41 -2.63
N PHE A 133 6.44 34.46 -2.38
CA PHE A 133 5.80 33.78 -1.27
C PHE A 133 6.11 32.28 -1.31
N SER A 134 6.00 31.65 -2.48
CA SER A 134 6.26 30.22 -2.60
C SER A 134 7.71 29.83 -2.31
N LEU A 135 8.67 30.66 -2.74
CA LEU A 135 10.08 30.47 -2.39
C LEU A 135 10.32 30.55 -0.87
N ILE A 136 9.72 31.54 -0.20
CA ILE A 136 9.84 31.68 1.26
C ILE A 136 9.18 30.51 2.00
N ALA A 137 7.97 30.14 1.59
CA ALA A 137 7.20 29.04 2.17
C ALA A 137 7.94 27.70 2.03
N SER A 138 8.56 27.43 0.88
CA SER A 138 9.46 26.28 0.68
C SER A 138 10.69 26.34 1.59
N ALA A 139 11.34 27.51 1.67
CA ALA A 139 12.53 27.67 2.51
C ALA A 139 12.25 27.41 4.00
N ALA A 140 11.05 27.76 4.47
CA ALA A 140 10.63 27.54 5.86
C ALA A 140 10.55 26.06 6.26
N GLY A 141 10.38 25.15 5.29
CA GLY A 141 10.29 23.70 5.54
C GLY A 141 11.59 22.94 5.34
N ILE A 142 12.72 23.59 5.00
CA ILE A 142 13.99 22.90 4.74
C ILE A 142 14.41 22.04 5.95
N GLN A 143 14.79 20.78 5.68
CA GLN A 143 15.20 19.78 6.68
C GLN A 143 16.39 20.25 7.54
N LEU A 144 17.32 21.05 7.00
CA LEU A 144 18.45 21.63 7.74
C LEU A 144 18.01 22.36 9.03
N PHE A 145 16.88 23.07 8.98
CA PHE A 145 16.37 23.85 10.11
C PHE A 145 15.28 23.11 10.90
N ASN A 146 14.72 22.03 10.35
CA ASN A 146 13.55 21.35 10.90
C ASN A 146 13.80 19.86 11.20
N ALA A 147 15.04 19.37 11.19
CA ALA A 147 15.35 17.94 11.37
C ALA A 147 14.70 17.30 12.61
N SER A 148 14.64 18.01 13.75
CA SER A 148 13.92 17.52 14.93
C SER A 148 12.42 17.38 14.69
N ARG A 149 11.79 18.34 14.01
CA ARG A 149 10.36 18.28 13.69
C ARG A 149 10.03 17.15 12.73
N TYR A 150 10.91 16.89 11.75
CA TYR A 150 10.77 15.75 10.85
C TYR A 150 10.90 14.43 11.60
N ARG A 151 11.90 14.33 12.49
CA ARG A 151 12.05 13.17 13.38
C ARG A 151 10.80 12.93 14.21
N ASP A 152 10.20 14.00 14.73
CA ASP A 152 9.06 13.95 15.65
C ASP A 152 7.70 13.80 14.93
N LEU A 153 7.67 13.66 13.59
CA LEU A 153 6.41 13.37 12.86
C LEU A 153 5.81 12.02 13.24
N ILE A 154 6.66 11.06 13.62
CA ILE A 154 6.28 9.75 14.12
C ILE A 154 6.99 9.49 15.44
N THR A 155 6.24 9.09 16.46
CA THR A 155 6.78 8.80 17.79
C THR A 155 6.92 7.30 17.93
N VAL A 156 8.16 6.83 17.98
CA VAL A 156 8.49 5.42 18.12
C VAL A 156 8.66 5.09 19.60
N THR A 157 7.93 4.08 20.08
CA THR A 157 8.08 3.52 21.43
C THR A 157 8.72 2.14 21.35
N GLU A 158 9.44 1.72 22.39
CA GLU A 158 10.00 0.37 22.45
C GLU A 158 8.89 -0.60 22.88
N GLY A 159 8.71 -1.68 22.11
CA GLY A 159 7.81 -2.78 22.44
C GLY A 159 8.59 -4.04 22.84
N ASP A 160 7.93 -4.94 23.54
CA ASP A 160 8.45 -6.29 23.81
C ASP A 160 7.79 -7.28 22.85
N PHE A 161 8.61 -7.93 22.02
CA PHE A 161 8.12 -8.81 20.95
C PHE A 161 7.33 -9.99 21.52
N ALA A 162 7.82 -10.57 22.62
CA ALA A 162 7.22 -11.77 23.19
C ALA A 162 5.83 -11.49 23.81
N SER A 163 5.61 -10.27 24.32
CA SER A 163 4.33 -9.86 24.90
C SER A 163 3.36 -9.28 23.89
N ASP A 164 3.85 -8.46 22.96
CA ASP A 164 3.00 -7.62 22.10
C ASP A 164 2.68 -8.31 20.77
N VAL A 165 3.54 -9.22 20.31
CA VAL A 165 3.26 -10.07 19.15
C VAL A 165 2.88 -11.43 19.69
N ALA A 166 1.60 -11.57 20.03
CA ALA A 166 1.01 -12.85 20.37
C ALA A 166 1.28 -13.86 19.25
N GLU A 167 1.43 -15.13 19.63
CA GLU A 167 1.48 -16.20 18.64
C GLU A 167 0.14 -16.20 17.89
N LEU A 168 0.17 -15.70 16.64
CA LEU A 168 -1.01 -15.68 15.79
C LEU A 168 -1.43 -17.11 15.53
N GLY A 169 -2.73 -17.38 15.69
CA GLY A 169 -3.31 -18.62 15.21
C GLY A 169 -3.08 -18.75 13.70
N MET A 170 -2.88 -19.98 13.21
CA MET A 170 -2.66 -20.20 11.78
C MET A 170 -3.80 -19.68 10.90
N SER A 171 -5.02 -19.62 11.46
CA SER A 171 -6.22 -19.07 10.82
C SER A 171 -6.23 -17.54 10.69
N GLN A 172 -5.19 -16.85 11.14
CA GLN A 172 -5.07 -15.39 11.06
C GLN A 172 -3.87 -14.93 10.23
N ILE A 173 -3.01 -15.86 9.81
CA ILE A 173 -1.81 -15.56 9.03
C ILE A 173 -2.23 -15.25 7.58
N PRO A 174 -1.99 -14.02 7.07
CA PRO A 174 -2.27 -13.72 5.67
C PRO A 174 -1.24 -14.40 4.77
N VAL A 175 -1.70 -15.32 3.93
CA VAL A 175 -0.86 -16.05 2.95
C VAL A 175 -0.88 -15.45 1.56
N VAL A 176 -1.83 -14.54 1.29
CA VAL A 176 -2.08 -13.92 -0.02
C VAL A 176 -1.56 -12.48 -0.05
N ASP A 177 -0.62 -12.20 -0.94
CA ASP A 177 -0.21 -10.83 -1.23
C ASP A 177 -1.10 -10.16 -2.31
N LYS A 178 -0.81 -8.90 -2.63
CA LYS A 178 -1.58 -8.12 -3.60
C LYS A 178 -1.64 -8.78 -4.99
N ASP A 179 -0.53 -9.33 -5.46
CA ASP A 179 -0.44 -9.94 -6.79
C ASP A 179 -1.25 -11.23 -6.88
N THR A 180 -1.18 -12.07 -5.85
CA THR A 180 -1.99 -13.29 -5.79
C THR A 180 -3.48 -12.95 -5.64
N ALA A 181 -3.85 -11.97 -4.83
CA ALA A 181 -5.23 -11.49 -4.74
C ALA A 181 -5.77 -10.99 -6.10
N SER A 182 -4.95 -10.25 -6.86
CA SER A 182 -5.31 -9.81 -8.22
C SER A 182 -5.62 -10.97 -9.16
N ARG A 183 -4.83 -12.05 -9.11
CA ARG A 183 -5.03 -13.25 -9.94
C ARG A 183 -6.27 -14.03 -9.53
N LEU A 184 -6.48 -14.21 -8.22
CA LEU A 184 -7.66 -14.87 -7.67
C LEU A 184 -8.94 -14.11 -8.04
N GLY A 185 -8.95 -12.78 -7.88
CA GLY A 185 -10.04 -11.92 -8.31
C GLY A 185 -10.30 -12.01 -9.80
N SER A 186 -9.24 -11.97 -10.64
CA SER A 186 -9.37 -12.09 -12.10
C SER A 186 -9.98 -13.42 -12.53
N LYS A 187 -9.58 -14.52 -11.88
CA LYS A 187 -10.18 -15.84 -12.09
C LYS A 187 -11.66 -15.83 -11.73
N LYS A 188 -12.02 -15.30 -10.56
CA LYS A 188 -13.40 -15.22 -10.09
C LYS A 188 -14.29 -14.39 -11.00
N LEU A 189 -13.80 -13.24 -11.49
CA LEU A 189 -14.52 -12.42 -12.45
C LEU A 189 -14.69 -13.17 -13.79
N GLY A 190 -13.66 -13.89 -14.24
CA GLY A 190 -13.68 -14.69 -15.46
C GLY A 190 -14.75 -15.79 -15.49
N GLU A 191 -15.14 -16.31 -14.32
CA GLU A 191 -16.24 -17.28 -14.17
C GLU A 191 -17.63 -16.66 -14.44
N MET A 192 -17.75 -15.32 -14.42
CA MET A 192 -19.00 -14.58 -14.57
C MET A 192 -19.18 -14.06 -15.99
N THR A 193 -19.78 -14.88 -16.87
CA THR A 193 -19.96 -14.58 -18.31
C THR A 193 -20.56 -13.20 -18.60
N ASP A 194 -21.50 -12.76 -17.75
CA ASP A 194 -22.25 -11.53 -17.98
C ASP A 194 -21.46 -10.26 -17.63
N LEU A 195 -20.41 -10.37 -16.79
CA LEU A 195 -19.62 -9.23 -16.31
C LEU A 195 -18.34 -9.01 -17.10
N VAL A 196 -17.69 -10.06 -17.58
CA VAL A 196 -16.36 -10.01 -18.23
C VAL A 196 -16.34 -9.09 -19.47
N SER A 197 -17.47 -8.89 -20.14
CA SER A 197 -17.57 -8.01 -21.31
C SER A 197 -17.81 -6.53 -20.99
N GLN A 198 -18.13 -6.21 -19.73
CA GLN A 198 -18.58 -4.89 -19.30
C GLN A 198 -17.66 -4.26 -18.25
N PHE A 199 -17.05 -5.09 -17.40
CA PHE A 199 -16.28 -4.67 -16.24
C PHE A 199 -14.92 -5.37 -16.19
N GLU A 200 -13.97 -4.67 -15.61
CA GLU A 200 -12.64 -5.14 -15.26
C GLU A 200 -12.41 -4.93 -13.76
N ILE A 201 -11.32 -5.45 -13.22
CA ILE A 201 -10.99 -5.25 -11.80
C ILE A 201 -10.10 -4.04 -11.65
N GLN A 202 -10.31 -3.25 -10.59
CA GLN A 202 -9.35 -2.22 -10.23
C GLN A 202 -8.10 -2.89 -9.60
N GLU A 203 -6.92 -2.50 -10.05
CA GLU A 203 -5.66 -3.14 -9.63
C GLU A 203 -5.30 -2.91 -8.15
N ASN A 204 -5.96 -1.95 -7.50
CA ASN A 204 -5.67 -1.63 -6.11
C ASN A 204 -6.52 -2.45 -5.14
N TYR A 205 -5.91 -3.48 -4.56
CA TYR A 205 -6.49 -4.27 -3.48
C TYR A 205 -6.07 -3.71 -2.12
N THR A 206 -6.98 -2.99 -1.47
CA THR A 206 -6.81 -2.51 -0.09
C THR A 206 -6.88 -3.71 0.85
N GLN A 207 -5.98 -3.76 1.84
CA GLN A 207 -6.06 -4.77 2.89
C GLN A 207 -6.82 -4.20 4.08
N ILE A 208 -7.84 -4.92 4.51
CA ILE A 208 -8.72 -4.57 5.62
C ILE A 208 -8.84 -5.76 6.56
N ASN A 209 -9.27 -5.53 7.79
CA ASN A 209 -9.76 -6.57 8.67
C ASN A 209 -11.28 -6.58 8.64
N TYR A 210 -11.86 -7.66 8.11
CA TYR A 210 -13.32 -7.80 8.02
C TYR A 210 -13.74 -8.97 8.88
N LYS A 211 -14.47 -8.68 9.97
CA LYS A 211 -14.96 -9.67 10.95
C LYS A 211 -13.84 -10.52 11.55
N GLY A 212 -12.72 -9.89 11.93
CA GLY A 212 -11.59 -10.56 12.58
C GLY A 212 -10.72 -11.39 11.64
N THR A 213 -10.93 -11.30 10.32
CA THR A 213 -10.15 -12.01 9.30
C THR A 213 -9.55 -10.99 8.32
N PRO A 214 -8.27 -11.14 7.92
CA PRO A 214 -7.67 -10.24 6.94
C PRO A 214 -8.26 -10.51 5.54
N TYR A 215 -8.80 -9.45 4.93
CA TYR A 215 -9.33 -9.47 3.57
C TYR A 215 -8.60 -8.46 2.68
N ARG A 216 -8.53 -8.77 1.39
CA ARG A 216 -8.20 -7.81 0.34
C ARG A 216 -9.44 -7.48 -0.47
N VAL A 217 -9.81 -6.21 -0.50
CA VAL A 217 -11.00 -5.72 -1.22
C VAL A 217 -10.63 -4.82 -2.38
N THR A 218 -11.37 -4.94 -3.48
CA THR A 218 -11.23 -4.04 -4.63
C THR A 218 -12.58 -3.90 -5.35
N PRO A 219 -12.94 -2.71 -5.83
CA PRO A 219 -14.14 -2.55 -6.63
C PRO A 219 -13.88 -2.98 -8.08
N LEU A 220 -14.96 -3.27 -8.80
CA LEU A 220 -14.91 -3.35 -10.26
C LEU A 220 -14.67 -1.97 -10.87
N ARG A 221 -14.26 -1.93 -12.14
CA ARG A 221 -14.20 -0.73 -12.96
C ARG A 221 -14.83 -0.99 -14.33
N TYR A 222 -15.29 0.06 -14.99
CA TYR A 222 -15.72 -0.04 -16.38
C TYR A 222 -14.54 -0.40 -17.27
N ALA A 223 -14.75 -1.30 -18.24
CA ALA A 223 -13.69 -1.71 -19.18
C ALA A 223 -13.28 -0.54 -20.10
N ASP A 224 -14.25 0.27 -20.55
CA ASP A 224 -14.00 1.39 -21.45
C ASP A 224 -15.08 2.49 -21.32
N PRO A 225 -14.90 3.68 -21.93
CA PRO A 225 -15.86 4.80 -21.83
C PRO A 225 -17.25 4.47 -22.39
N ILE A 226 -17.35 3.59 -23.39
CA ILE A 226 -18.63 3.16 -23.97
C ILE A 226 -19.36 2.28 -22.95
N LYS A 227 -18.65 1.34 -22.31
CA LYS A 227 -19.22 0.50 -21.23
C LYS A 227 -19.67 1.34 -20.05
N TRP A 228 -18.91 2.36 -19.68
CA TRP A 228 -19.34 3.35 -18.69
C TRP A 228 -20.66 4.02 -19.12
N LEU A 229 -20.76 4.53 -20.34
CA LEU A 229 -21.96 5.24 -20.81
C LEU A 229 -23.25 4.39 -20.70
N TYR A 230 -23.16 3.09 -21.01
CA TYR A 230 -24.28 2.15 -20.92
C TYR A 230 -24.60 1.72 -19.48
N ASN A 231 -23.62 1.70 -18.58
CA ASN A 231 -23.77 1.12 -17.24
C ASN A 231 -23.82 2.16 -16.10
N GLN A 232 -23.40 3.41 -16.30
CA GLN A 232 -23.31 4.46 -15.25
C GLN A 232 -24.63 4.71 -14.49
N LYS A 233 -25.79 4.43 -15.09
CA LYS A 233 -27.08 4.54 -14.38
C LYS A 233 -27.23 3.46 -13.32
N LYS A 234 -26.78 2.24 -13.62
CA LYS A 234 -26.76 1.10 -12.70
C LYS A 234 -25.51 1.08 -11.81
N GLY A 235 -24.45 1.79 -12.18
CA GLY A 235 -23.22 1.81 -11.37
C GLY A 235 -22.42 0.52 -11.54
N LEU A 236 -21.42 0.35 -10.69
CA LEU A 236 -20.64 -0.88 -10.59
C LEU A 236 -21.40 -1.89 -9.74
N PRO A 237 -21.72 -3.10 -10.25
CA PRO A 237 -22.70 -3.98 -9.63
C PRO A 237 -22.16 -4.77 -8.43
N ALA A 238 -20.85 -4.84 -8.28
CA ALA A 238 -20.19 -5.68 -7.28
C ALA A 238 -18.78 -5.18 -6.96
N TYR A 239 -18.20 -5.74 -5.91
CA TYR A 239 -16.77 -5.67 -5.58
C TYR A 239 -16.24 -7.07 -5.29
N ILE A 240 -14.92 -7.22 -5.29
CA ILE A 240 -14.24 -8.48 -5.00
C ILE A 240 -13.69 -8.42 -3.58
N ALA A 241 -13.91 -9.49 -2.81
CA ALA A 241 -13.31 -9.71 -1.51
C ALA A 241 -12.52 -11.02 -1.54
N VAL A 242 -11.22 -10.94 -1.27
CA VAL A 242 -10.32 -12.09 -1.19
C VAL A 242 -9.95 -12.31 0.27
N ASN A 243 -10.32 -13.46 0.83
CA ASN A 243 -9.86 -13.85 2.15
C ASN A 243 -8.36 -14.20 2.06
N MET A 244 -7.55 -13.53 2.87
CA MET A 244 -6.10 -13.69 2.81
C MET A 244 -5.58 -14.97 3.48
N VAL A 245 -6.41 -15.68 4.22
CA VAL A 245 -6.05 -16.90 4.97
C VAL A 245 -6.34 -18.16 4.15
N ASP A 246 -7.59 -18.33 3.73
CA ASP A 246 -8.03 -19.53 3.00
C ASP A 246 -8.01 -19.37 1.46
N GLN A 247 -7.67 -18.17 0.98
CA GLN A 247 -7.63 -17.81 -0.45
C GLN A 247 -9.00 -17.82 -1.14
N ASN A 248 -10.11 -17.97 -0.41
CA ASN A 248 -11.44 -17.88 -0.97
C ASN A 248 -11.68 -16.48 -1.54
N THR A 249 -12.35 -16.41 -2.69
CA THR A 249 -12.59 -15.17 -3.41
C THR A 249 -14.06 -15.05 -3.75
N ASP A 250 -14.68 -14.01 -3.21
CA ASP A 250 -16.08 -13.72 -3.36
C ASP A 250 -16.29 -12.50 -4.23
N LEU A 251 -17.32 -12.57 -5.07
CA LEU A 251 -17.85 -11.44 -5.80
C LEU A 251 -19.13 -10.99 -5.09
N VAL A 252 -19.04 -9.89 -4.34
CA VAL A 252 -20.13 -9.41 -3.50
C VAL A 252 -21.01 -8.47 -4.30
N TRP A 253 -22.26 -8.88 -4.51
CA TRP A 253 -23.24 -8.12 -5.28
C TRP A 253 -23.88 -7.01 -4.45
N LEU A 254 -23.99 -5.83 -5.07
CA LEU A 254 -24.60 -4.65 -4.46
C LEU A 254 -26.04 -4.47 -4.95
N SER A 255 -26.90 -3.98 -4.07
CA SER A 255 -28.32 -3.79 -4.37
C SER A 255 -28.58 -2.64 -5.34
N SER A 256 -27.87 -1.52 -5.18
CA SER A 256 -28.03 -0.31 -6.00
C SER A 256 -26.87 -0.09 -6.96
N GLY A 257 -25.71 -0.71 -6.67
CA GLY A 257 -24.46 -0.58 -7.41
C GLY A 257 -23.73 0.74 -7.13
N MET A 258 -22.40 0.72 -7.10
CA MET A 258 -21.61 1.91 -6.78
C MET A 258 -21.74 2.96 -7.87
N LYS A 259 -22.23 4.15 -7.52
CA LYS A 259 -22.40 5.30 -8.43
C LYS A 259 -21.23 6.27 -8.39
N TYR A 260 -20.41 6.17 -7.35
CA TYR A 260 -19.24 6.99 -7.13
C TYR A 260 -18.03 6.08 -7.08
N SER A 261 -17.08 6.28 -7.99
CA SER A 261 -15.86 5.48 -8.04
C SER A 261 -14.73 6.21 -8.74
N THR A 262 -13.54 5.62 -8.71
CA THR A 262 -12.37 6.11 -9.48
C THR A 262 -12.56 5.94 -10.99
N SER A 263 -13.37 4.97 -11.43
CA SER A 263 -13.67 4.70 -12.84
C SER A 263 -14.85 5.51 -13.40
N GLU A 264 -15.58 6.22 -12.57
CA GLU A 264 -16.64 7.13 -13.00
C GLU A 264 -16.08 8.37 -13.69
N TYR A 265 -16.87 8.95 -14.59
CA TYR A 265 -16.53 10.18 -15.28
C TYR A 265 -17.25 11.37 -14.64
N PHE A 266 -16.75 12.56 -14.96
CA PHE A 266 -17.32 13.83 -14.53
C PHE A 266 -17.51 13.94 -13.01
N PHE A 267 -18.64 14.45 -12.55
CA PHE A 267 -18.89 14.72 -11.12
C PHE A 267 -19.16 13.47 -10.28
N ARG A 268 -19.24 12.29 -10.89
CA ARG A 268 -19.33 10.99 -10.20
C ARG A 268 -17.97 10.35 -9.95
N ASN A 269 -16.92 10.84 -10.62
CA ASN A 269 -15.57 10.47 -10.27
C ASN A 269 -15.31 10.85 -8.82
N ILE A 270 -14.92 9.88 -7.98
CA ILE A 270 -14.85 10.07 -6.54
C ILE A 270 -13.94 11.23 -6.11
N ASN A 271 -12.78 11.40 -6.75
CA ASN A 271 -11.86 12.49 -6.44
C ASN A 271 -12.48 13.86 -6.75
N ARG A 272 -13.19 13.96 -7.89
CA ARG A 272 -13.93 15.17 -8.26
C ARG A 272 -15.07 15.43 -7.29
N TYR A 273 -15.86 14.39 -7.01
CA TYR A 273 -16.99 14.47 -6.10
C TYR A 273 -16.58 15.04 -4.74
N ILE A 274 -15.55 14.44 -4.12
CA ILE A 274 -14.99 14.90 -2.84
C ILE A 274 -14.47 16.34 -2.95
N ARG A 275 -13.72 16.69 -4.01
CA ARG A 275 -13.23 18.05 -4.21
C ARG A 275 -14.35 19.09 -4.26
N PHE A 276 -15.48 18.80 -4.90
CA PHE A 276 -16.60 19.73 -4.99
C PHE A 276 -17.43 19.81 -3.69
N CYS A 277 -17.52 18.70 -2.94
CA CYS A 277 -18.18 18.69 -1.63
C CYS A 277 -17.33 19.34 -0.52
N TYR A 278 -16.01 19.17 -0.58
CA TYR A 278 -15.04 19.62 0.43
C TYR A 278 -13.94 20.49 -0.21
N PRO A 279 -14.28 21.67 -0.76
CA PRO A 279 -13.38 22.45 -1.60
C PRO A 279 -12.11 22.93 -0.89
N THR A 280 -12.15 23.18 0.42
CA THR A 280 -11.02 23.73 1.19
C THR A 280 -10.13 22.66 1.83
N ARG A 281 -10.55 21.38 1.81
CA ARG A 281 -9.81 20.29 2.44
C ARG A 281 -8.77 19.72 1.50
N MET A 282 -7.55 19.55 1.98
CA MET A 282 -6.53 18.77 1.30
C MET A 282 -6.77 17.30 1.66
N PHE A 283 -6.76 16.42 0.67
CA PHE A 283 -6.93 14.99 0.88
C PHE A 283 -6.04 14.21 -0.07
N GLU A 284 -5.73 12.98 0.31
CA GLU A 284 -4.80 12.11 -0.40
C GLU A 284 -5.51 11.12 -1.33
N THR A 285 -4.78 10.14 -1.85
CA THR A 285 -5.37 9.07 -2.67
C THR A 285 -6.46 8.36 -1.88
N VAL A 286 -7.63 8.19 -2.49
CA VAL A 286 -8.74 7.48 -1.85
C VAL A 286 -8.49 5.97 -1.83
N SER A 287 -8.77 5.33 -0.70
CA SER A 287 -8.82 3.86 -0.57
C SER A 287 -10.27 3.37 -0.65
N PHE A 288 -10.43 2.15 -1.16
CA PHE A 288 -11.70 1.44 -1.14
C PHE A 288 -11.71 0.50 0.06
N GLU A 289 -12.72 0.62 0.91
CA GLU A 289 -12.91 -0.21 2.11
C GLU A 289 -14.40 -0.59 2.24
N ILE A 290 -14.69 -1.58 3.08
CA ILE A 290 -16.06 -1.98 3.40
C ILE A 290 -16.26 -1.89 4.90
N ASP A 291 -17.46 -1.52 5.34
CA ASP A 291 -17.82 -1.57 6.75
C ASP A 291 -18.14 -3.00 7.21
N ASP A 292 -18.42 -3.18 8.50
CA ASP A 292 -18.75 -4.48 9.10
C ASP A 292 -20.01 -5.15 8.51
N ASP A 293 -20.90 -4.36 7.91
CA ASP A 293 -22.10 -4.82 7.23
C ASP A 293 -21.83 -5.17 5.74
N GLY A 294 -20.64 -4.88 5.23
CA GLY A 294 -20.23 -5.11 3.84
C GLY A 294 -20.62 -3.99 2.88
N ASN A 295 -21.01 -2.81 3.39
CA ASN A 295 -21.31 -1.66 2.55
C ASN A 295 -20.02 -1.01 2.04
N PRO A 296 -19.95 -0.64 0.75
CA PRO A 296 -18.75 -0.08 0.15
C PRO A 296 -18.57 1.41 0.45
N TYR A 297 -17.37 1.79 0.89
CA TYR A 297 -16.97 3.17 1.13
C TYR A 297 -15.67 3.55 0.40
N TRP A 298 -15.60 4.82 0.05
CA TRP A 298 -14.34 5.48 -0.27
C TRP A 298 -13.86 6.26 0.95
N VAL A 299 -12.64 5.98 1.37
CA VAL A 299 -11.97 6.67 2.46
C VAL A 299 -10.96 7.62 1.85
N ALA A 300 -11.10 8.92 2.13
CA ALA A 300 -10.16 9.93 1.66
C ALA A 300 -9.48 10.60 2.86
N PRO A 301 -8.24 10.18 3.21
CA PRO A 301 -7.48 10.79 4.29
C PRO A 301 -7.28 12.28 4.05
N THR A 302 -7.61 13.13 5.03
CA THR A 302 -7.38 14.58 4.95
C THR A 302 -6.02 14.93 5.53
N ILE A 303 -5.33 15.88 4.88
CA ILE A 303 -3.92 16.17 5.10
C ILE A 303 -3.77 17.52 5.80
N ALA A 304 -2.82 17.59 6.73
CA ALA A 304 -2.24 18.81 7.26
C ALA A 304 -0.71 18.79 7.20
N TYR A 305 -0.10 19.94 6.93
CA TYR A 305 1.35 20.10 6.94
C TYR A 305 1.81 20.58 8.32
N ARG A 306 2.68 19.79 8.97
CA ARG A 306 3.17 20.06 10.33
C ARG A 306 4.46 20.86 10.36
N ILE A 307 5.15 21.02 9.23
CA ILE A 307 6.47 21.66 9.13
C ILE A 307 6.48 22.72 8.03
N GLY A 308 6.97 23.93 8.36
CA GLY A 308 6.96 25.05 7.42
C GLY A 308 5.54 25.37 6.94
N TRP A 309 5.39 25.59 5.62
CA TRP A 309 4.10 25.88 5.00
C TRP A 309 3.45 24.66 4.33
N TRP A 310 4.23 23.80 3.67
CA TRP A 310 3.72 22.61 2.95
C TRP A 310 4.61 21.38 3.13
N ASN A 311 5.31 21.27 4.25
CA ASN A 311 6.18 20.14 4.55
C ASN A 311 5.74 19.39 5.81
N GLY A 312 6.33 18.22 6.05
CA GLY A 312 5.96 17.35 7.17
C GLY A 312 4.49 16.96 7.09
N LYS A 313 4.13 16.32 5.97
CA LYS A 313 2.77 15.88 5.69
C LYS A 313 2.31 14.91 6.78
N ASP A 314 1.08 15.08 7.25
CA ASP A 314 0.45 14.21 8.23
C ASP A 314 -1.07 14.22 8.07
N ILE A 315 -1.76 13.22 8.62
CA ILE A 315 -3.22 13.09 8.50
C ILE A 315 -3.92 13.81 9.65
N ASP A 316 -4.97 14.59 9.34
CA ASP A 316 -5.80 15.31 10.32
C ASP A 316 -7.25 14.80 10.42
N GLY A 317 -7.64 13.87 9.54
CA GLY A 317 -8.97 13.28 9.51
C GLY A 317 -9.20 12.43 8.26
N ALA A 318 -10.46 12.11 7.99
CA ALA A 318 -10.87 11.43 6.75
C ALA A 318 -12.26 11.89 6.30
N ILE A 319 -12.47 11.88 4.98
CA ILE A 319 -13.79 12.01 4.38
C ILE A 319 -14.22 10.60 3.98
N LEU A 320 -15.32 10.13 4.56
CA LEU A 320 -15.97 8.88 4.18
C LEU A 320 -17.07 9.18 3.19
N VAL A 321 -17.13 8.43 2.10
CA VAL A 321 -18.18 8.54 1.08
C VAL A 321 -18.76 7.16 0.82
N ASN A 322 -20.06 6.98 1.06
CA ASN A 322 -20.75 5.75 0.67
C ASN A 322 -20.75 5.64 -0.85
N ALA A 323 -20.21 4.56 -1.40
CA ALA A 323 -19.99 4.42 -2.84
C ALA A 323 -21.30 4.24 -3.64
N GLU A 324 -22.38 3.76 -3.00
CA GLU A 324 -23.70 3.59 -3.63
C GLU A 324 -24.53 4.88 -3.59
N THR A 325 -24.60 5.56 -2.44
CA THR A 325 -25.50 6.72 -2.25
C THR A 325 -24.82 8.06 -2.50
N GLY A 326 -23.49 8.13 -2.33
CA GLY A 326 -22.71 9.37 -2.33
C GLY A 326 -22.81 10.17 -1.03
N GLU A 327 -23.55 9.68 -0.03
CA GLU A 327 -23.54 10.33 1.29
C GLU A 327 -22.11 10.43 1.80
N SER A 328 -21.71 11.65 2.18
CA SER A 328 -20.33 11.91 2.59
C SER A 328 -20.28 12.67 3.90
N LYS A 329 -19.29 12.32 4.73
CA LYS A 329 -19.06 12.99 6.01
C LYS A 329 -17.56 13.04 6.31
N TRP A 330 -17.10 14.19 6.78
CA TRP A 330 -15.76 14.37 7.30
C TRP A 330 -15.71 14.04 8.79
N TYR A 331 -14.66 13.33 9.19
CA TYR A 331 -14.32 12.97 10.56
C TYR A 331 -12.94 13.54 10.89
N ALA A 332 -12.79 14.12 12.07
CA ALA A 332 -11.47 14.40 12.61
C ALA A 332 -10.76 13.08 12.94
N LYS A 333 -9.42 13.06 12.94
CA LYS A 333 -8.62 11.84 13.16
C LYS A 333 -9.11 10.99 14.35
N ALA A 334 -9.44 11.61 15.47
CA ALA A 334 -9.86 10.92 16.69
C ALA A 334 -11.28 10.31 16.61
N ASP A 335 -12.10 10.80 15.69
CA ASP A 335 -13.50 10.41 15.52
C ASP A 335 -13.71 9.48 14.31
N VAL A 336 -12.62 9.08 13.64
CA VAL A 336 -12.69 8.13 12.52
C VAL A 336 -13.20 6.78 13.06
N PRO A 337 -14.22 6.16 12.42
CA PRO A 337 -14.77 4.87 12.84
C PRO A 337 -13.71 3.77 12.94
N GLN A 338 -13.91 2.82 13.84
CA GLN A 338 -12.94 1.76 14.12
C GLN A 338 -12.73 0.79 12.95
N TRP A 339 -13.77 0.51 12.15
CA TRP A 339 -13.70 -0.36 10.97
C TRP A 339 -12.82 0.19 9.83
N ILE A 340 -12.32 1.43 9.94
CA ILE A 340 -11.42 2.01 8.93
C ILE A 340 -10.00 1.55 9.20
N ASP A 341 -9.48 0.68 8.34
CA ASP A 341 -8.17 0.07 8.56
C ASP A 341 -7.01 0.92 8.06
N GLN A 342 -7.19 1.64 6.94
CA GLN A 342 -6.12 2.37 6.27
C GLN A 342 -6.36 3.88 6.22
N LEU A 343 -6.27 4.53 7.38
CA LEU A 343 -6.29 6.00 7.44
C LEU A 343 -4.96 6.61 6.97
N TYR A 344 -3.84 5.96 7.28
CA TYR A 344 -2.49 6.36 6.91
C TYR A 344 -2.00 5.54 5.71
N ASP A 345 -1.56 6.22 4.64
CA ASP A 345 -0.89 5.54 3.53
C ASP A 345 0.46 4.96 3.98
N SER A 346 0.73 3.74 3.56
CA SER A 346 1.95 3.02 3.92
C SER A 346 3.22 3.77 3.49
N ASN A 347 3.23 4.45 2.34
CA ASN A 347 4.42 5.19 1.90
C ASN A 347 4.65 6.44 2.76
N LEU A 348 3.59 7.10 3.23
CA LEU A 348 3.70 8.22 4.17
C LEU A 348 4.33 7.76 5.49
N ILE A 349 3.92 6.61 6.00
CA ILE A 349 4.51 6.03 7.21
C ILE A 349 5.98 5.66 6.99
N MET A 350 6.32 5.01 5.87
CA MET A 350 7.70 4.68 5.53
C MET A 350 8.59 5.93 5.43
N GLU A 351 8.12 7.00 4.77
CA GLU A 351 8.84 8.28 4.69
C GLU A 351 9.08 8.88 6.09
N GLN A 352 8.07 8.86 6.96
CA GLN A 352 8.19 9.38 8.32
C GLN A 352 9.10 8.52 9.21
N LEU A 353 9.11 7.19 9.05
CA LEU A 353 10.02 6.29 9.74
C LEU A 353 11.47 6.52 9.30
N ASP A 354 11.71 6.72 8.00
CA ASP A 354 13.02 7.07 7.47
C ASP A 354 13.49 8.43 7.98
N ASP A 355 12.62 9.45 8.01
CA ASP A 355 12.93 10.76 8.59
C ASP A 355 13.24 10.65 10.10
N ASN A 356 12.46 9.85 10.83
CA ASN A 356 12.72 9.53 12.24
C ASN A 356 14.08 8.89 12.45
N GLY A 357 14.38 7.81 11.73
CA GLY A 357 15.66 7.11 11.81
C GLY A 357 16.84 7.96 11.36
N ARG A 358 16.64 8.81 10.35
CA ARG A 358 17.69 9.66 9.77
C ARG A 358 18.10 10.81 10.68
N PHE A 359 17.12 11.44 11.32
CA PHE A 359 17.31 12.70 12.05
C PHE A 359 17.42 12.55 13.57
N GLN A 360 17.54 11.32 14.11
CA GLN A 360 17.73 11.05 15.54
C GLN A 360 18.75 11.99 16.21
N ASN A 361 19.92 12.16 15.59
CA ASN A 361 21.02 13.01 16.07
C ASN A 361 21.17 14.32 15.27
N GLY A 362 20.11 14.78 14.61
CA GLY A 362 20.07 16.03 13.84
C GLY A 362 20.64 15.94 12.42
N TYR A 363 20.45 17.03 11.67
CA TYR A 363 20.74 17.07 10.23
C TYR A 363 22.22 16.83 9.88
N LEU A 364 23.15 17.50 10.57
CA LEU A 364 24.59 17.37 10.28
C LEU A 364 25.10 15.94 10.56
N ASN A 365 24.58 15.28 11.61
CA ASN A 365 24.90 13.88 11.85
C ASN A 365 24.39 13.01 10.69
N SER A 366 23.17 13.24 10.18
CA SER A 366 22.61 12.43 9.10
C SER A 366 23.46 12.42 7.81
N ILE A 367 24.26 13.46 7.58
CA ILE A 367 25.10 13.59 6.39
C ILE A 367 26.55 13.16 6.66
N PHE A 368 27.16 13.67 7.75
CA PHE A 368 28.60 13.53 7.96
C PHE A 368 28.96 12.47 8.99
N GLY A 369 28.19 12.38 10.08
CA GLY A 369 28.53 11.52 11.21
C GLY A 369 27.97 10.11 11.09
N GLN A 370 26.78 9.98 10.52
CA GLN A 370 25.96 8.78 10.36
C GLN A 370 25.85 7.93 11.64
N ARG A 371 26.04 8.52 12.82
CA ARG A 371 25.98 7.82 14.11
C ARG A 371 24.53 7.58 14.49
N GLY A 372 24.16 6.31 14.70
CA GLY A 372 22.80 5.93 15.09
C GLY A 372 21.73 6.25 14.06
N VAL A 373 22.13 6.43 12.79
CA VAL A 373 21.20 6.69 11.68
C VAL A 373 20.63 5.36 11.22
N ARG A 374 19.30 5.27 11.25
CA ARG A 374 18.54 4.09 10.86
C ARG A 374 17.71 4.39 9.62
N ARG A 375 17.36 3.36 8.86
CA ARG A 375 16.42 3.42 7.74
C ARG A 375 15.54 2.17 7.74
N THR A 376 14.35 2.28 7.20
CA THR A 376 13.49 1.13 6.92
C THR A 376 14.16 0.17 5.92
N THR A 377 13.79 -1.10 5.95
CA THR A 377 14.19 -2.06 4.92
C THR A 377 13.34 -1.91 3.66
N TYR A 378 13.77 -2.56 2.57
CA TYR A 378 13.08 -2.49 1.29
C TYR A 378 11.79 -3.30 1.30
N GLY A 379 10.70 -2.67 1.69
CA GLY A 379 9.35 -3.21 1.62
C GLY A 379 8.63 -3.18 2.96
N TYR A 380 7.37 -3.56 2.92
CA TYR A 380 6.53 -3.70 4.11
C TYR A 380 5.47 -4.77 3.85
N ASN A 381 4.87 -5.24 4.94
CA ASN A 381 3.68 -6.08 4.91
C ASN A 381 2.67 -5.59 5.94
N TYR A 382 1.57 -6.32 6.10
CA TYR A 382 0.49 -5.95 6.99
C TYR A 382 0.12 -7.11 7.91
N LEU A 383 -0.15 -6.78 9.17
CA LEU A 383 -0.66 -7.69 10.19
C LEU A 383 -1.98 -7.16 10.73
N ALA A 384 -2.97 -8.03 10.90
CA ALA A 384 -4.19 -7.69 11.60
C ALA A 384 -4.00 -8.01 13.09
N ILE A 385 -4.08 -7.00 13.95
CA ILE A 385 -3.94 -7.13 15.40
C ILE A 385 -5.05 -6.30 16.05
N ASP A 386 -5.83 -6.94 16.93
CA ASP A 386 -6.94 -6.30 17.66
C ASP A 386 -7.89 -5.50 16.77
N ASP A 387 -8.29 -6.12 15.65
CA ASP A 387 -9.20 -5.55 14.65
C ASP A 387 -8.63 -4.40 13.79
N ASP A 388 -7.39 -3.98 14.01
CA ASP A 388 -6.72 -2.96 13.22
C ASP A 388 -5.65 -3.56 12.28
N VAL A 389 -5.42 -2.91 11.14
CA VAL A 389 -4.27 -3.20 10.27
C VAL A 389 -3.02 -2.44 10.73
N TRP A 390 -1.96 -3.20 10.98
CA TRP A 390 -0.62 -2.73 11.32
C TRP A 390 0.33 -2.93 10.15
N LEU A 391 1.08 -1.89 9.79
CA LEU A 391 2.21 -1.98 8.87
C LEU A 391 3.41 -2.59 9.58
N TYR A 392 4.00 -3.60 8.95
CA TYR A 392 5.23 -4.25 9.37
C TYR A 392 6.37 -3.90 8.40
N THR A 393 7.51 -3.44 8.93
CA THR A 393 8.75 -3.26 8.17
C THR A 393 9.98 -3.42 9.06
N GLY A 394 11.09 -3.88 8.49
CA GLY A 394 12.37 -3.97 9.18
C GLY A 394 13.04 -2.61 9.30
N MET A 395 13.98 -2.50 10.24
CA MET A 395 14.88 -1.35 10.36
C MET A 395 16.32 -1.83 10.31
N SER A 396 17.14 -1.11 9.54
CA SER A 396 18.56 -1.36 9.33
C SER A 396 19.40 -0.12 9.65
N SER A 397 20.70 -0.33 9.89
CA SER A 397 21.68 0.76 9.91
C SER A 397 22.03 1.16 8.49
N VAL A 398 22.24 2.46 8.23
CA VAL A 398 22.66 2.95 6.90
C VAL A 398 24.01 2.36 6.44
N THR A 399 24.82 1.82 7.36
CA THR A 399 26.15 1.26 7.08
C THR A 399 26.17 -0.25 6.86
N SER A 400 25.06 -0.97 7.08
CA SER A 400 25.01 -2.44 6.97
C SER A 400 23.79 -2.85 6.17
N ASP A 401 24.02 -3.35 4.96
CA ASP A 401 22.95 -3.63 4.00
C ASP A 401 22.23 -4.97 4.25
N GLU A 402 22.80 -5.87 5.06
CA GLU A 402 22.30 -7.25 5.26
C GLU A 402 21.88 -7.60 6.69
N SER A 403 21.97 -6.67 7.65
CA SER A 403 21.55 -6.91 9.04
C SER A 403 20.41 -6.00 9.47
N ASN A 404 19.35 -6.62 10.01
CA ASN A 404 18.29 -5.92 10.72
C ASN A 404 18.71 -5.70 12.17
N ILE A 405 18.48 -4.48 12.65
CA ILE A 405 18.63 -4.14 14.08
C ILE A 405 17.33 -4.40 14.87
N GLY A 406 16.23 -4.56 14.14
CA GLY A 406 14.89 -4.74 14.67
C GLY A 406 13.85 -4.47 13.60
N PHE A 407 12.60 -4.39 13.99
CA PHE A 407 11.48 -4.09 13.11
C PHE A 407 10.50 -3.13 13.79
N VAL A 408 9.60 -2.56 13.01
CA VAL A 408 8.60 -1.61 13.45
C VAL A 408 7.22 -2.10 13.08
N LEU A 409 6.28 -1.98 14.01
CA LEU A 409 4.85 -2.07 13.75
C LEU A 409 4.23 -0.68 13.88
N VAL A 410 3.45 -0.28 12.86
CA VAL A 410 2.71 0.99 12.86
C VAL A 410 1.24 0.74 12.60
N ASN A 411 0.37 1.13 13.52
CA ASN A 411 -1.08 1.04 13.33
C ASN A 411 -1.52 2.07 12.27
N LEU A 412 -2.14 1.61 11.19
CA LEU A 412 -2.51 2.46 10.05
C LEU A 412 -3.79 3.28 10.26
N ARG A 413 -4.48 3.12 11.39
CA ARG A 413 -5.58 3.98 11.82
C ARG A 413 -5.11 5.02 12.84
N THR A 414 -4.42 4.60 13.90
CA THR A 414 -4.08 5.47 15.05
C THR A 414 -2.72 6.15 14.91
N LYS A 415 -1.81 5.58 14.10
CA LYS A 415 -0.37 5.91 14.02
C LYS A 415 0.45 5.48 15.24
N GLU A 416 -0.08 4.63 16.10
CA GLU A 416 0.70 4.02 17.18
C GLU A 416 1.89 3.25 16.58
N THR A 417 3.09 3.48 17.10
CA THR A 417 4.34 2.95 16.53
C THR A 417 5.19 2.29 17.61
N LYS A 418 5.50 1.01 17.39
CA LYS A 418 6.33 0.19 18.28
C LYS A 418 7.55 -0.33 17.52
N PHE A 419 8.74 -0.12 18.07
CA PHE A 419 9.99 -0.70 17.61
C PHE A 419 10.36 -1.86 18.51
N TYR A 420 10.82 -2.94 17.89
CA TYR A 420 11.18 -4.17 18.57
C TYR A 420 12.63 -4.51 18.22
N THR A 421 13.47 -4.60 19.25
CA THR A 421 14.88 -4.92 19.07
C THR A 421 15.06 -6.43 18.87
N VAL A 422 14.95 -6.86 17.62
CA VAL A 422 15.23 -8.23 17.19
C VAL A 422 16.35 -8.21 16.16
N PRO A 423 17.61 -8.37 16.57
CA PRO A 423 18.73 -8.38 15.66
C PRO A 423 18.74 -9.67 14.84
N GLY A 424 19.00 -9.57 13.55
CA GLY A 424 18.97 -10.73 12.67
C GLY A 424 19.15 -10.41 11.19
N ALA A 425 18.75 -11.35 10.35
CA ALA A 425 18.75 -11.20 8.90
C ALA A 425 17.65 -10.23 8.44
N THR A 426 17.90 -9.54 7.33
CA THR A 426 16.89 -8.71 6.65
C THR A 426 15.81 -9.58 6.01
N GLU A 427 14.65 -8.98 5.73
CA GLU A 427 13.56 -9.63 5.01
C GLU A 427 14.00 -10.19 3.66
N LEU A 428 14.84 -9.46 2.92
CA LEU A 428 15.38 -9.90 1.64
C LEU A 428 16.30 -11.12 1.81
N ALA A 429 17.16 -11.13 2.82
CA ALA A 429 18.03 -12.28 3.11
C ALA A 429 17.21 -13.52 3.49
N ALA A 430 16.12 -13.35 4.23
CA ALA A 430 15.19 -14.44 4.54
C ALA A 430 14.49 -14.97 3.27
N MET A 431 14.07 -14.09 2.36
CA MET A 431 13.50 -14.47 1.06
C MET A 431 14.48 -15.23 0.19
N ASP A 432 15.76 -14.82 0.17
CA ASP A 432 16.82 -15.54 -0.54
C ASP A 432 17.07 -16.92 0.08
N SER A 433 17.09 -17.02 1.41
CA SER A 433 17.27 -18.30 2.11
C SER A 433 16.14 -19.28 1.82
N ALA A 434 14.89 -18.83 1.92
CA ALA A 434 13.72 -19.63 1.58
C ALA A 434 13.75 -20.10 0.10
N ARG A 435 14.11 -19.22 -0.84
CA ARG A 435 14.28 -19.59 -2.26
C ARG A 435 15.41 -20.59 -2.48
N GLY A 436 16.49 -20.50 -1.70
CA GLY A 436 17.60 -21.45 -1.75
C GLY A 436 17.15 -22.89 -1.52
N GLN A 437 16.25 -23.13 -0.55
CA GLN A 437 15.72 -24.47 -0.27
C GLN A 437 14.89 -25.07 -1.41
N VAL A 438 14.22 -24.22 -2.20
CA VAL A 438 13.31 -24.63 -3.27
C VAL A 438 13.79 -24.25 -4.66
N GLN A 439 15.10 -24.02 -4.83
CA GLN A 439 15.66 -23.51 -6.07
C GLN A 439 15.31 -24.37 -7.29
N HIS A 440 15.21 -25.69 -7.10
CA HIS A 440 14.84 -26.66 -8.15
C HIS A 440 13.40 -26.50 -8.66
N LEU A 441 12.51 -25.88 -7.89
CA LEU A 441 11.11 -25.61 -8.27
C LEU A 441 10.94 -24.26 -8.98
N ASN A 442 11.98 -23.41 -9.00
CA ASN A 442 11.94 -22.04 -9.51
C ASN A 442 10.80 -21.20 -8.88
N TYR A 443 10.58 -21.37 -7.57
CA TYR A 443 9.59 -20.57 -6.85
C TYR A 443 10.13 -19.18 -6.50
N SER A 444 9.22 -18.22 -6.43
CA SER A 444 9.46 -16.85 -5.96
C SER A 444 8.93 -16.68 -4.54
N ALA A 445 9.63 -15.91 -3.71
CA ALA A 445 9.22 -15.61 -2.34
C ALA A 445 8.42 -14.31 -2.27
N THR A 446 7.37 -14.27 -1.45
CA THR A 446 6.72 -13.02 -1.04
C THR A 446 7.55 -12.28 -0.02
N PHE A 447 7.25 -10.99 0.18
CA PHE A 447 7.79 -10.26 1.31
C PHE A 447 7.35 -10.95 2.62
N PRO A 448 8.27 -11.23 3.55
CA PRO A 448 7.99 -12.01 4.75
C PRO A 448 7.11 -11.26 5.75
N LEU A 449 6.49 -12.03 6.62
CA LEU A 449 5.84 -11.57 7.84
C LEU A 449 6.63 -12.07 9.03
N LEU A 450 6.90 -11.20 10.00
CA LEU A 450 7.53 -11.64 11.23
C LEU A 450 6.48 -12.19 12.19
N LEU A 451 6.64 -13.45 12.58
CA LEU A 451 5.75 -14.15 13.51
C LEU A 451 6.52 -14.63 14.74
N ASN A 452 5.80 -14.76 15.84
CA ASN A 452 6.29 -15.40 17.05
C ASN A 452 5.94 -16.89 17.00
N ILE A 453 6.96 -17.75 16.90
CA ILE A 453 6.82 -19.21 16.89
C ILE A 453 7.46 -19.74 18.16
N SER A 454 6.65 -20.15 19.13
CA SER A 454 7.12 -20.70 20.41
C SER A 454 8.14 -19.80 21.14
N GLY A 455 7.89 -18.47 21.13
CA GLY A 455 8.76 -17.48 21.76
C GLY A 455 9.97 -17.08 20.91
N ARG A 456 10.07 -17.56 19.67
CA ARG A 456 11.15 -17.23 18.74
C ARG A 456 10.64 -16.42 17.55
N PRO A 457 11.34 -15.34 17.16
CA PRO A 457 11.01 -14.57 15.97
C PRO A 457 11.39 -15.36 14.70
N ALA A 458 10.39 -15.64 13.86
CA ALA A 458 10.56 -16.34 12.59
C ALA A 458 9.85 -15.60 11.45
N TYR A 459 10.50 -15.52 10.30
CA TYR A 459 9.89 -15.00 9.08
C TYR A 459 9.02 -16.06 8.42
N PHE A 460 7.75 -15.77 8.25
CA PHE A 460 6.82 -16.54 7.43
C PHE A 460 6.80 -16.01 6.00
N ILE A 461 6.96 -16.91 5.02
CA ILE A 461 7.07 -16.58 3.60
C ILE A 461 6.16 -17.51 2.80
N SER A 462 5.34 -16.95 1.91
CA SER A 462 4.65 -17.70 0.87
C SER A 462 5.56 -17.84 -0.35
N LEU A 463 5.70 -19.07 -0.85
CA LEU A 463 6.46 -19.40 -2.04
C LEU A 463 5.51 -19.71 -3.20
N LYS A 464 5.75 -19.07 -4.34
CA LYS A 464 4.87 -19.09 -5.50
C LYS A 464 5.52 -19.64 -6.74
N ASP A 465 4.73 -20.31 -7.57
CA ASP A 465 5.15 -20.72 -8.90
C ASP A 465 5.23 -19.54 -9.89
N ALA A 466 5.66 -19.83 -11.12
CA ALA A 466 5.72 -18.86 -12.21
C ALA A 466 4.35 -18.30 -12.62
N ALA A 467 3.24 -18.97 -12.26
CA ALA A 467 1.89 -18.47 -12.48
C ALA A 467 1.43 -17.49 -11.37
N GLY A 468 2.23 -17.32 -10.31
CA GLY A 468 1.95 -16.44 -9.18
C GLY A 468 0.98 -17.03 -8.15
N LEU A 469 0.81 -18.35 -8.17
CA LEU A 469 -0.02 -19.08 -7.19
C LEU A 469 0.86 -19.60 -6.06
N VAL A 470 0.37 -19.48 -4.83
CA VAL A 470 1.04 -20.02 -3.64
C VAL A 470 1.06 -21.54 -3.72
N LYS A 471 2.24 -22.15 -3.57
CA LYS A 471 2.45 -23.60 -3.64
C LYS A 471 3.09 -24.18 -2.40
N MET A 472 3.84 -23.38 -1.67
CA MET A 472 4.61 -23.81 -0.51
C MET A 472 4.76 -22.64 0.46
N TYR A 473 5.02 -22.96 1.72
CA TYR A 473 5.29 -22.02 2.79
C TYR A 473 6.68 -22.27 3.35
N ALA A 474 7.29 -21.22 3.91
CA ALA A 474 8.57 -21.32 4.58
C ALA A 474 8.57 -20.51 5.89
N PHE A 475 9.20 -21.08 6.91
CA PHE A 475 9.61 -20.37 8.12
C PHE A 475 11.14 -20.26 8.12
N VAL A 476 11.65 -19.05 8.32
CA VAL A 476 13.09 -18.76 8.39
C VAL A 476 13.40 -18.13 9.74
N ASP A 477 14.37 -18.67 10.47
CA ASP A 477 14.78 -18.09 11.76
C ASP A 477 15.41 -16.71 11.56
N VAL A 478 15.01 -15.73 12.38
CA VAL A 478 15.50 -14.35 12.21
C VAL A 478 16.96 -14.22 12.66
N ALA A 479 17.36 -14.91 13.73
CA ALA A 479 18.72 -14.87 14.24
C ALA A 479 19.66 -15.75 13.42
N GLN A 480 19.16 -16.89 12.92
CA GLN A 480 19.90 -17.89 12.18
C GLN A 480 19.21 -18.21 10.85
N TYR A 481 19.24 -17.28 9.89
CA TYR A 481 18.54 -17.38 8.60
C TYR A 481 18.87 -18.62 7.74
N GLN A 482 19.90 -19.39 8.10
CA GLN A 482 20.21 -20.69 7.49
C GLN A 482 19.23 -21.80 7.93
N ILE A 483 18.55 -21.63 9.07
CA ILE A 483 17.50 -22.50 9.57
C ILE A 483 16.21 -22.15 8.84
N VAL A 484 15.77 -23.07 7.97
CA VAL A 484 14.58 -22.91 7.15
C VAL A 484 13.75 -24.19 7.20
N GLY A 485 12.48 -24.08 7.59
CA GLY A 485 11.49 -25.14 7.41
C GLY A 485 10.56 -24.81 6.26
N THR A 486 10.39 -25.71 5.31
CA THR A 486 9.48 -25.56 4.17
C THR A 486 8.39 -26.62 4.20
N GLY A 487 7.22 -26.35 3.64
CA GLY A 487 6.12 -27.32 3.58
C GLY A 487 4.98 -26.86 2.67
N GLN A 488 4.18 -27.79 2.16
CA GLN A 488 3.03 -27.46 1.30
C GLN A 488 1.88 -26.83 2.11
N THR A 489 1.84 -27.10 3.41
CA THR A 489 0.91 -26.50 4.37
C THR A 489 1.67 -25.67 5.41
N ILE A 490 0.99 -24.72 6.05
CA ILE A 490 1.59 -23.91 7.13
C ILE A 490 2.03 -24.81 8.28
N ASP A 491 1.20 -25.79 8.66
CA ASP A 491 1.52 -26.78 9.69
C ASP A 491 2.78 -27.57 9.37
N GLU A 492 2.91 -28.08 8.13
CA GLU A 492 4.09 -28.83 7.70
C GLU A 492 5.34 -27.95 7.71
N ALA A 493 5.26 -26.71 7.23
CA ALA A 493 6.38 -25.79 7.28
C ALA A 493 6.79 -25.45 8.71
N LYS A 494 5.80 -25.25 9.62
CA LYS A 494 6.04 -24.99 11.04
C LYS A 494 6.71 -26.20 11.71
N ARG A 495 6.20 -27.41 11.48
CA ARG A 495 6.81 -28.65 12.00
C ARG A 495 8.25 -28.82 11.52
N ASN A 496 8.49 -28.73 10.20
CA ASN A 496 9.83 -28.86 9.63
C ASN A 496 10.81 -27.81 10.19
N TYR A 497 10.33 -26.60 10.46
CA TYR A 497 11.13 -25.55 11.11
C TYR A 497 11.50 -25.91 12.56
N ARG A 498 10.53 -26.39 13.35
CA ARG A 498 10.76 -26.84 14.74
C ARG A 498 11.70 -28.04 14.81
N GLU A 499 11.56 -28.99 13.90
CA GLU A 499 12.48 -30.14 13.75
C GLU A 499 13.91 -29.68 13.45
N THR A 500 14.08 -28.73 12.52
CA THR A 500 15.40 -28.17 12.18
C THR A 500 16.04 -27.43 13.37
N LEU A 501 15.22 -26.86 14.26
CA LEU A 501 15.65 -26.24 15.51
C LEU A 501 16.03 -27.26 16.61
N GLY A 502 15.79 -28.56 16.41
CA GLY A 502 15.93 -29.57 17.45
C GLY A 502 14.90 -29.41 18.57
N GLN A 503 13.78 -28.73 18.30
CA GLN A 503 12.64 -28.60 19.20
C GLN A 503 11.61 -29.68 18.85
N GLU A 504 11.79 -30.87 19.41
CA GLU A 504 10.73 -31.89 19.39
C GLU A 504 9.59 -31.43 20.32
N GLU A 505 8.50 -30.95 19.73
CA GLU A 505 7.19 -31.13 20.34
C GLU A 505 6.44 -32.12 19.45
N ILE A 506 6.21 -33.32 20.00
CA ILE A 506 5.27 -34.29 19.44
C ILE A 506 3.87 -33.70 19.67
N GLU A 507 3.47 -32.72 18.87
CA GLU A 507 2.06 -32.35 18.74
C GLU A 507 1.44 -33.22 17.67
N ASP A 508 0.94 -34.38 18.11
CA ASP A 508 0.06 -35.21 17.30
C ASP A 508 -1.29 -34.47 17.12
N PRO A 509 -1.77 -34.23 15.88
CA PRO A 509 -3.05 -33.59 15.60
C PRO A 509 -4.28 -34.35 16.14
N THR A 510 -4.09 -35.52 16.75
CA THR A 510 -5.16 -36.35 17.32
C THR A 510 -5.26 -36.35 18.84
N ALA A 511 -4.54 -35.46 19.55
CA ALA A 511 -4.61 -35.36 21.00
C ALA A 511 -5.99 -34.88 21.50
N LYS A 512 -6.94 -35.83 21.54
CA LYS A 512 -8.04 -35.82 22.50
C LYS A 512 -7.43 -35.83 23.90
N GLU A 513 -8.16 -35.26 24.85
CA GLU A 513 -7.88 -35.28 26.29
C GLU A 513 -7.15 -36.55 26.74
N PRO A 514 -6.23 -36.47 27.71
CA PRO A 514 -5.38 -37.60 28.09
C PRO A 514 -6.25 -38.82 28.39
N ALA A 515 -6.28 -39.77 27.45
CA ALA A 515 -6.86 -41.08 27.65
C ALA A 515 -6.08 -41.71 28.81
N ALA A 516 -6.79 -42.27 29.79
CA ALA A 516 -6.17 -42.95 30.90
C ALA A 516 -5.21 -44.02 30.37
N SER A 517 -3.90 -43.83 30.57
CA SER A 517 -2.90 -44.81 30.16
C SER A 517 -2.96 -46.02 31.08
N GLU A 518 -2.89 -47.21 30.48
CA GLU A 518 -2.85 -48.48 31.19
C GLU A 518 -1.45 -49.06 31.11
N THR A 519 -0.88 -49.47 32.26
CA THR A 519 0.37 -50.25 32.27
C THR A 519 0.04 -51.73 32.06
N VAL A 520 0.55 -52.29 30.97
CA VAL A 520 0.36 -53.69 30.60
C VAL A 520 1.70 -54.42 30.65
N SER A 521 1.69 -55.63 31.20
CA SER A 521 2.84 -56.54 31.18
C SER A 521 2.38 -57.91 30.73
N GLY A 522 3.14 -58.57 29.86
CA GLY A 522 2.80 -59.90 29.38
C GLY A 522 3.89 -60.52 28.51
N THR A 523 3.61 -61.71 28.01
CA THR A 523 4.50 -62.42 27.08
C THR A 523 4.01 -62.25 25.66
N VAL A 524 4.89 -61.87 24.74
CA VAL A 524 4.55 -61.67 23.32
C VAL A 524 4.19 -63.01 22.68
N GLU A 525 3.01 -63.09 22.06
CA GLU A 525 2.56 -64.28 21.33
C GLU A 525 2.97 -64.20 19.85
N ALA A 526 2.71 -63.07 19.21
CA ALA A 526 3.10 -62.79 17.83
C ALA A 526 3.49 -61.33 17.71
N ILE A 527 4.47 -61.03 16.84
CA ILE A 527 4.92 -59.68 16.50
C ILE A 527 5.21 -59.60 15.01
N GLU A 528 4.67 -58.58 14.35
CA GLU A 528 4.85 -58.30 12.93
C GLU A 528 5.18 -56.82 12.76
N ASN A 529 5.92 -56.46 11.72
CA ASN A 529 6.20 -55.05 11.42
C ASN A 529 5.60 -54.62 10.08
N VAL A 530 5.20 -53.35 10.02
CA VAL A 530 4.67 -52.71 8.82
C VAL A 530 5.26 -51.31 8.72
N VAL A 531 5.69 -50.93 7.52
CA VAL A 531 6.11 -49.55 7.24
C VAL A 531 4.90 -48.73 6.83
N VAL A 532 4.54 -47.74 7.63
CA VAL A 532 3.44 -46.80 7.37
C VAL A 532 4.04 -45.39 7.31
N SER A 533 3.87 -44.71 6.18
CA SER A 533 4.36 -43.33 5.97
C SER A 533 5.87 -43.16 6.23
N GLY A 534 6.68 -44.17 5.95
CA GLY A 534 8.14 -44.14 6.14
C GLY A 534 8.63 -44.54 7.54
N ASN A 535 7.73 -44.71 8.50
CA ASN A 535 8.05 -45.18 9.85
C ASN A 535 7.67 -46.65 10.02
N THR A 536 8.51 -47.41 10.74
CA THR A 536 8.25 -48.82 11.06
C THR A 536 7.40 -48.91 12.32
N TYR A 537 6.24 -49.56 12.20
CA TYR A 537 5.35 -49.90 13.30
C TYR A 537 5.39 -51.39 13.58
N TYR A 538 5.40 -51.76 14.85
CA TYR A 538 5.35 -53.14 15.35
C TYR A 538 3.96 -53.42 15.91
N TYR A 539 3.28 -54.40 15.32
CA TYR A 539 2.00 -54.91 15.78
C TYR A 539 2.25 -56.21 16.53
N PHE A 540 1.75 -56.32 17.76
CA PHE A 540 1.96 -57.51 18.57
C PHE A 540 0.76 -57.86 19.46
N THR A 541 0.68 -59.12 19.85
CA THR A 541 -0.33 -59.66 20.78
C THR A 541 0.34 -60.29 22.00
N LEU A 542 -0.37 -60.40 23.12
CA LEU A 542 0.14 -60.99 24.36
C LEU A 542 -0.62 -62.28 24.70
N THR A 543 0.11 -63.31 25.14
CA THR A 543 -0.47 -64.63 25.46
C THR A 543 -1.43 -64.62 26.66
N ASP A 544 -1.24 -63.67 27.58
CA ASP A 544 -2.01 -63.57 28.83
C ASP A 544 -3.14 -62.52 28.77
N ASP A 545 -3.38 -61.95 27.59
CA ASP A 545 -4.42 -60.96 27.39
C ASP A 545 -5.78 -61.63 27.18
N ARG A 546 -6.70 -61.42 28.12
CA ARG A 546 -8.07 -61.94 28.07
C ARG A 546 -8.97 -61.20 27.07
N THR A 547 -8.44 -60.20 26.36
CA THR A 547 -9.23 -59.28 25.52
C THR A 547 -8.93 -59.34 24.02
N ASP A 548 -8.05 -60.23 23.55
CA ASP A 548 -7.70 -60.38 22.12
C ASP A 548 -7.22 -59.05 21.48
N SER A 549 -6.62 -58.17 22.30
CA SER A 549 -6.20 -56.83 21.89
C SER A 549 -4.92 -56.88 21.06
N VAL A 550 -4.89 -56.13 19.95
CA VAL A 550 -3.68 -55.90 19.16
C VAL A 550 -3.02 -54.60 19.62
N TYR A 551 -1.74 -54.68 19.98
CA TYR A 551 -0.93 -53.56 20.39
C TYR A 551 -0.10 -53.03 19.21
N THR A 552 0.04 -51.71 19.09
CA THR A 552 0.88 -51.07 18.06
C THR A 552 1.93 -50.18 18.71
N ALA A 553 3.19 -50.32 18.29
CA ALA A 553 4.32 -49.52 18.78
C ALA A 553 5.18 -49.01 17.62
N ALA A 554 5.40 -47.70 17.53
CA ALA A 554 6.36 -47.15 16.59
C ALA A 554 7.79 -47.44 17.05
N ILE A 555 8.73 -47.63 16.11
CA ILE A 555 10.16 -47.83 16.43
C ILE A 555 10.76 -46.70 17.29
N THR A 556 10.18 -45.50 17.22
CA THR A 556 10.56 -44.32 18.01
C THR A 556 10.28 -44.49 19.51
N VAL A 557 9.37 -45.39 19.90
CA VAL A 557 9.04 -45.65 21.30
C VAL A 557 10.16 -46.43 21.99
N SER A 558 10.87 -47.30 21.27
CA SER A 558 12.00 -48.07 21.80
C SER A 558 12.83 -48.73 20.71
N GLU A 559 14.13 -48.48 20.74
CA GLU A 559 15.12 -49.15 19.88
C GLU A 559 15.21 -50.67 20.12
N ARG A 560 14.58 -51.20 21.18
CA ARG A 560 14.55 -52.65 21.46
C ARG A 560 13.49 -53.41 20.67
N LEU A 561 12.48 -52.73 20.13
CA LEU A 561 11.37 -53.34 19.38
C LEU A 561 11.80 -54.29 18.24
N PRO A 562 12.85 -54.01 17.45
CA PRO A 562 13.32 -54.93 16.40
C PRO A 562 13.86 -56.25 16.92
N PHE A 563 14.22 -56.33 18.21
CA PHE A 563 14.83 -57.50 18.83
C PHE A 563 13.84 -58.32 19.67
N VAL A 564 12.61 -57.84 19.83
CA VAL A 564 11.55 -58.55 20.55
C VAL A 564 11.05 -59.72 19.71
N GLN A 565 10.94 -60.90 20.32
CA GLN A 565 10.45 -62.11 19.68
C GLN A 565 9.25 -62.71 20.43
N ALA A 566 8.51 -63.60 19.76
CA ALA A 566 7.48 -64.39 20.41
C ALA A 566 8.09 -65.21 21.56
N GLY A 567 7.52 -65.09 22.76
CA GLY A 567 8.02 -65.67 24.01
C GLY A 567 8.73 -64.70 24.95
N ASP A 568 9.04 -63.48 24.51
CA ASP A 568 9.68 -62.46 25.35
C ASP A 568 8.66 -61.80 26.29
N SER A 569 9.10 -61.49 27.52
CA SER A 569 8.31 -60.73 28.48
C SER A 569 8.54 -59.24 28.29
N VAL A 570 7.45 -58.50 28.10
CA VAL A 570 7.46 -57.07 27.81
C VAL A 570 6.57 -56.31 28.79
N SER A 571 6.93 -55.08 29.12
CA SER A 571 6.11 -54.17 29.90
C SER A 571 6.06 -52.82 29.22
N PHE A 572 4.88 -52.22 29.13
CA PHE A 572 4.69 -50.96 28.44
C PHE A 572 3.45 -50.23 28.93
N GLU A 573 3.34 -48.95 28.59
CA GLU A 573 2.13 -48.15 28.80
C GLU A 573 1.44 -47.94 27.45
N CYS A 574 0.13 -48.18 27.41
CA CYS A 574 -0.67 -48.01 26.20
C CYS A 574 -1.94 -47.19 26.43
N VAL A 575 -2.44 -46.62 25.35
CA VAL A 575 -3.71 -45.91 25.25
C VAL A 575 -4.59 -46.55 24.17
N GLU A 576 -5.90 -46.43 24.32
CA GLU A 576 -6.84 -47.00 23.36
C GLU A 576 -6.91 -46.11 22.11
N ASN A 577 -6.54 -46.64 20.93
CA ASN A 577 -6.55 -45.92 19.66
C ASN A 577 -7.32 -46.70 18.57
N GLY A 578 -8.63 -46.48 18.54
CA GLY A 578 -9.51 -47.11 17.55
C GLY A 578 -9.65 -48.61 17.78
N SER A 579 -9.17 -49.42 16.84
CA SER A 579 -9.22 -50.89 16.92
C SER A 579 -7.96 -51.53 17.52
N THR A 580 -6.95 -50.74 17.87
CA THR A 580 -5.69 -51.21 18.47
C THR A 580 -5.33 -50.39 19.71
N LYS A 581 -4.50 -50.96 20.58
CA LYS A 581 -3.93 -50.23 21.72
C LYS A 581 -2.55 -49.69 21.36
N GLU A 582 -2.38 -48.38 21.37
CA GLU A 582 -1.13 -47.73 20.99
C GLU A 582 -0.19 -47.61 22.19
N VAL A 583 1.05 -48.07 22.02
CA VAL A 583 2.08 -48.04 23.04
C VAL A 583 2.78 -46.69 23.03
N ILE A 584 2.71 -45.99 24.16
CA ILE A 584 3.29 -44.65 24.35
C ILE A 584 4.64 -44.70 25.08
N THR A 585 4.91 -45.76 25.85
CA THR A 585 6.19 -45.93 26.55
C THR A 585 6.53 -47.41 26.68
N TRP A 586 7.75 -47.77 26.32
CA TRP A 586 8.28 -49.13 26.46
C TRP A 586 9.20 -49.22 27.68
N ARG A 587 9.08 -50.29 28.49
CA ARG A 587 9.90 -50.49 29.69
C ARG A 587 10.79 -51.72 29.59
#